data_AF-A0A958JTL0-F1
#
_entry.id   AF-A0A958JTL0-F1
#
_cell.length_a   1.000
_cell.length_b   1.000
_cell.length_c   1.000
_cell.angle_alpha   90.00
_cell.angle_beta   90.00
_cell.angle_gamma   90.00
#
_symmetry.space_group_name_H-M   'P 1'
#
loop_
_entity.id
_entity.type
_entity.pdbx_description
1 polymer ?
#
loop_
_entity_poly.entity_id
_entity_poly.type
_entity_poly.pdbx_seq_one_letter_code
_entity_poly.pdbx_strand_id
1 'polypeptide(L)'
;MLVSPTERFEKAWQICSSLWFPINEAHLLSTIAELDHSLSRENKDLIIAKIKEDPALFCHCIREASYHFHNSKKKGPRPQHPSKLLATLELSHIEQILKNARSHLSPHSFTQMTRLQAEQLHELLVTASTVETLSHAVNIDPETGYTTALVRQLGYTLIAWNYPRIFERAMKRVATGEERSRVFYELLGFSPYLLGITTATEWQLGLEIKASLGDNEAINKIKS
;
A
#
# COMPACT_ATOMS: atom_id res chain seq x y z
N MET A 1 2.82 -9.46 -33.10
CA MET A 1 1.53 -9.61 -32.38
C MET A 1 1.43 -8.48 -31.37
N LEU A 2 0.34 -7.71 -31.38
CA LEU A 2 0.08 -6.69 -30.38
C LEU A 2 -0.38 -7.38 -29.09
N VAL A 3 0.32 -7.16 -27.98
CA VAL A 3 -0.09 -7.68 -26.67
C VAL A 3 -1.40 -7.00 -26.27
N SER A 4 -2.39 -7.79 -25.84
CA SER A 4 -3.68 -7.24 -25.43
C SER A 4 -3.54 -6.29 -24.22
N PRO A 5 -4.48 -5.36 -24.01
CA PRO A 5 -4.49 -4.52 -22.80
C PRO A 5 -4.48 -5.32 -21.50
N THR A 6 -5.20 -6.44 -21.45
CA THR A 6 -5.27 -7.34 -20.28
C THR A 6 -3.92 -7.98 -19.98
N GLU A 7 -3.26 -8.59 -20.96
CA GLU A 7 -1.94 -9.21 -20.78
C GLU A 7 -0.89 -8.16 -20.36
N ARG A 8 -0.98 -6.93 -20.87
CA ARG A 8 -0.10 -5.82 -20.45
C ARG A 8 -0.31 -5.46 -18.98
N PHE A 9 -1.56 -5.35 -18.56
CA PHE A 9 -1.91 -5.06 -17.17
C PHE A 9 -1.44 -6.18 -16.23
N GLU A 10 -1.74 -7.45 -16.54
CA GLU A 10 -1.34 -8.59 -15.71
C GLU A 10 0.16 -8.67 -15.53
N LYS A 11 0.92 -8.49 -16.62
CA LYS A 11 2.38 -8.43 -16.56
C LYS A 11 2.88 -7.28 -15.70
N ALA A 12 2.27 -6.10 -15.82
CA ALA A 12 2.65 -4.95 -15.01
C ALA A 12 2.33 -5.15 -13.53
N TRP A 13 1.18 -5.75 -13.22
CA TRP A 13 0.81 -6.09 -11.86
C TRP A 13 1.76 -7.12 -11.25
N GLN A 14 2.12 -8.19 -11.97
CA GLN A 14 3.10 -9.18 -11.50
C GLN A 14 4.47 -8.56 -11.19
N ILE A 15 4.93 -7.63 -12.04
CA ILE A 15 6.19 -6.91 -11.81
C ILE A 15 6.07 -6.03 -10.57
N CYS A 16 5.01 -5.22 -10.47
CA CYS A 16 4.83 -4.30 -9.36
C CYS A 16 4.57 -5.01 -8.01
N SER A 17 3.91 -6.17 -8.00
CA SER A 17 3.65 -6.94 -6.78
C SER A 17 4.90 -7.67 -6.28
N SER A 18 5.83 -8.02 -7.18
CA SER A 18 7.13 -8.63 -6.83
C SER A 18 8.21 -7.61 -6.50
N LEU A 19 8.21 -6.45 -7.17
CA LEU A 19 9.18 -5.38 -6.98
C LEU A 19 8.55 -4.22 -6.19
N TRP A 20 8.52 -4.40 -4.87
CA TRP A 20 7.96 -3.41 -3.94
C TRP A 20 8.74 -2.10 -3.94
N PHE A 21 8.21 -0.97 -3.47
CA PHE A 21 9.03 0.24 -3.27
C PHE A 21 9.86 0.14 -1.97
N PRO A 22 10.95 0.90 -1.79
CA PRO A 22 11.91 0.63 -0.71
C PRO A 22 11.33 0.91 0.68
N ILE A 23 11.66 0.01 1.61
CA ILE A 23 11.43 0.17 3.05
C ILE A 23 12.60 0.98 3.63
N ASN A 24 12.30 1.88 4.57
CA ASN A 24 13.34 2.63 5.28
C ASN A 24 14.02 1.68 6.27
N GLU A 25 15.22 1.22 5.92
CA GLU A 25 15.96 0.24 6.72
C GLU A 25 16.23 0.73 8.15
N ALA A 26 16.57 2.01 8.32
CA ALA A 26 16.79 2.58 9.65
C ALA A 26 15.50 2.54 10.49
N HIS A 27 14.36 2.84 9.87
CA HIS A 27 13.05 2.77 10.52
C HIS A 27 12.69 1.33 10.90
N LEU A 28 12.86 0.38 9.98
CA LEU A 28 12.64 -1.04 10.21
C LEU A 28 13.49 -1.56 11.39
N LEU A 29 14.79 -1.29 11.38
CA LEU A 29 15.70 -1.72 12.44
C LEU A 29 15.32 -1.12 13.80
N SER A 30 14.96 0.16 13.83
CA SER A 30 14.49 0.81 15.06
C SER A 30 13.15 0.22 15.56
N THR A 31 12.29 -0.24 14.65
CA THR A 31 11.01 -0.87 15.00
C THR A 31 11.25 -2.28 15.56
N ILE A 32 12.19 -3.04 14.99
CA ILE A 32 12.58 -4.36 15.50
C ILE A 32 13.23 -4.25 16.89
N ALA A 33 14.12 -3.27 17.10
CA ALA A 33 14.77 -3.09 18.39
C ALA A 33 13.78 -2.78 19.53
N GLU A 34 12.72 -2.03 19.25
CA GLU A 34 11.67 -1.75 20.24
C GLU A 34 10.82 -2.98 20.58
N LEU A 35 10.68 -3.94 19.65
CA LEU A 35 9.98 -5.19 19.92
C LEU A 35 10.68 -6.03 20.98
N ASP A 36 12.02 -6.12 20.93
CA ASP A 36 12.81 -6.93 21.86
C ASP A 36 12.65 -6.49 23.34
N HIS A 37 12.22 -5.24 23.57
CA HIS A 37 11.98 -4.68 24.90
C HIS A 37 10.51 -4.72 25.33
N SER A 38 9.61 -5.26 24.49
CA SER A 38 8.17 -5.11 24.66
C SER A 38 7.42 -6.43 24.90
N LEU A 39 6.86 -6.61 26.10
CA LEU A 39 5.97 -7.76 26.41
C LEU A 39 4.51 -7.35 26.68
N SER A 40 4.15 -6.06 26.60
CA SER A 40 2.80 -5.57 26.92
C SER A 40 1.95 -5.32 25.66
N ARG A 41 0.62 -5.35 25.83
CA ARG A 41 -0.35 -5.01 24.78
C ARG A 41 -0.27 -3.55 24.33
N GLU A 42 -0.04 -2.62 25.26
CA GLU A 42 0.13 -1.19 24.95
C GLU A 42 1.30 -0.96 23.99
N ASN A 43 2.36 -1.76 24.11
CA ASN A 43 3.49 -1.67 23.19
C ASN A 43 3.14 -2.12 21.78
N LYS A 44 2.16 -3.01 21.60
CA LYS A 44 1.74 -3.46 20.27
C LYS A 44 1.12 -2.34 19.44
N ASP A 45 0.26 -1.52 20.06
CA ASP A 45 -0.37 -0.39 19.36
C ASP A 45 0.69 0.66 18.98
N LEU A 46 1.70 0.88 19.84
CA LEU A 46 2.85 1.73 19.53
C LEU A 46 3.66 1.18 18.34
N ILE A 47 3.92 -0.14 18.30
CA ILE A 47 4.61 -0.77 17.17
C ILE A 47 3.80 -0.63 15.88
N ILE A 48 2.47 -0.81 15.92
CA ILE A 48 1.61 -0.62 14.74
C ILE A 48 1.65 0.83 14.25
N ALA A 49 1.57 1.79 15.18
CA ALA A 49 1.71 3.22 14.85
C ALA A 49 3.06 3.50 14.19
N LYS A 50 4.15 2.94 14.73
CA LYS A 50 5.48 3.06 14.16
C LYS A 50 5.58 2.42 12.78
N ILE A 51 5.06 1.22 12.57
CA ILE A 51 4.99 0.56 11.25
C ILE A 51 4.30 1.48 10.22
N LYS A 52 3.25 2.19 10.64
CA LYS A 52 2.47 3.10 9.79
C LYS A 52 3.25 4.32 9.31
N GLU A 53 4.28 4.77 10.04
CA GLU A 53 5.15 5.90 9.66
C GLU A 53 5.96 5.62 8.38
N ASP A 54 6.16 4.36 8.03
CA ASP A 54 6.75 3.95 6.75
C ASP A 54 5.69 3.24 5.88
N PRO A 55 5.16 3.92 4.85
CA PRO A 55 4.16 3.35 3.94
C PRO A 55 4.58 2.03 3.27
N ALA A 56 5.87 1.86 2.96
CA ALA A 56 6.37 0.64 2.34
C ALA A 56 6.33 -0.50 3.33
N LEU A 57 6.79 -0.25 4.56
CA LEU A 57 6.77 -1.22 5.64
C LEU A 57 5.35 -1.58 6.04
N PHE A 58 4.47 -0.59 6.17
CA PHE A 58 3.06 -0.79 6.45
C PHE A 58 2.43 -1.70 5.40
N CYS A 59 2.53 -1.37 4.11
CA CYS A 59 1.98 -2.20 3.05
C CYS A 59 2.53 -3.64 3.07
N HIS A 60 3.84 -3.79 3.31
CA HIS A 60 4.46 -5.11 3.44
C HIS A 60 3.82 -5.90 4.60
N CYS A 61 3.69 -5.30 5.78
CA CYS A 61 3.10 -5.94 6.94
C CYS A 61 1.64 -6.34 6.70
N ILE A 62 0.87 -5.50 6.02
CA ILE A 62 -0.53 -5.79 5.67
C ILE A 62 -0.62 -6.97 4.72
N ARG A 63 0.23 -7.02 3.69
CA ARG A 63 0.30 -8.13 2.74
C ARG A 63 0.59 -9.45 3.47
N GLU A 64 1.66 -9.50 4.27
CA GLU A 64 2.06 -10.71 5.00
C GLU A 64 1.00 -11.13 6.01
N ALA A 65 0.42 -10.18 6.75
CA ALA A 65 -0.68 -10.45 7.68
C ALA A 65 -1.90 -11.04 6.98
N SER A 66 -2.22 -10.56 5.77
CA SER A 66 -3.34 -11.03 4.96
C SER A 66 -3.11 -12.48 4.50
N TYR A 67 -1.91 -12.81 4.03
CA TYR A 67 -1.56 -14.19 3.69
C TYR A 67 -1.61 -15.12 4.90
N HIS A 68 -1.08 -14.68 6.05
CA HIS A 68 -1.14 -15.46 7.29
C HIS A 68 -2.59 -15.73 7.70
N PHE A 69 -3.47 -14.73 7.67
CA PHE A 69 -4.88 -14.90 7.98
C PHE A 69 -5.57 -15.88 7.02
N HIS A 70 -5.29 -15.79 5.73
CA HIS A 70 -5.85 -16.68 4.71
C HIS A 70 -5.43 -18.14 4.91
N ASN A 71 -4.18 -18.38 5.28
CA ASN A 71 -3.63 -19.72 5.49
C ASN A 71 -4.02 -20.30 6.85
N SER A 72 -4.32 -19.44 7.83
CA SER A 72 -4.90 -19.88 9.09
C SER A 72 -6.33 -20.36 8.82
N LYS A 73 -6.62 -21.66 9.01
CA LYS A 73 -7.97 -22.24 8.84
C LYS A 73 -9.01 -21.71 9.85
N LYS A 74 -8.75 -20.57 10.50
CA LYS A 74 -9.62 -19.92 11.47
C LYS A 74 -10.87 -19.42 10.74
N LYS A 75 -12.03 -19.99 11.10
CA LYS A 75 -13.33 -19.48 10.69
C LYS A 75 -13.66 -18.29 11.59
N GLY A 76 -13.47 -17.08 11.07
CA GLY A 76 -13.81 -15.85 11.77
C GLY A 76 -14.05 -14.70 10.79
N PRO A 77 -14.79 -13.66 11.21
CA PRO A 77 -14.95 -12.46 10.38
C PRO A 77 -13.56 -11.87 10.12
N ARG A 78 -13.30 -11.54 8.85
CA ARG A 78 -12.04 -10.90 8.48
C ARG A 78 -12.02 -9.48 9.04
N PRO A 79 -10.89 -9.05 9.64
CA PRO A 79 -10.72 -7.65 10.00
C PRO A 79 -10.91 -6.78 8.75
N GLN A 80 -11.79 -5.79 8.84
CA GLN A 80 -12.09 -4.92 7.71
C GLN A 80 -10.96 -3.92 7.43
N HIS A 81 -10.14 -3.59 8.43
CA HIS A 81 -9.11 -2.57 8.34
C HIS A 81 -7.70 -3.15 8.52
N PRO A 82 -6.71 -2.66 7.78
CA PRO A 82 -5.32 -3.11 7.87
C PRO A 82 -4.73 -3.05 9.29
N SER A 83 -4.91 -1.93 10.00
CA SER A 83 -4.36 -1.79 11.36
C SER A 83 -5.05 -2.72 12.34
N LYS A 84 -6.36 -2.97 12.17
CA LYS A 84 -7.08 -4.00 12.95
C LYS A 84 -6.59 -5.41 12.60
N LEU A 85 -6.24 -5.67 11.34
CA LEU A 85 -5.62 -6.94 10.93
C LEU A 85 -4.29 -7.17 11.66
N LEU A 86 -3.40 -6.19 11.70
CA LEU A 86 -2.17 -6.27 12.50
C LEU A 86 -2.47 -6.43 14.00
N ALA A 87 -3.46 -5.70 14.50
CA ALA A 87 -3.91 -5.80 15.89
C ALA A 87 -4.48 -7.19 16.26
N THR A 88 -4.84 -8.03 15.29
CA THR A 88 -5.24 -9.43 15.55
C THR A 88 -4.07 -10.44 15.60
N LEU A 89 -2.88 -10.07 15.13
CA LEU A 89 -1.73 -10.97 15.13
C LEU A 89 -1.05 -11.07 16.50
N GLU A 90 -0.52 -12.23 16.86
CA GLU A 90 0.39 -12.28 18.01
C GLU A 90 1.65 -11.45 17.75
N LEU A 91 2.25 -10.88 18.80
CA LEU A 91 3.42 -10.01 18.67
C LEU A 91 4.60 -10.74 17.98
N SER A 92 4.78 -12.03 18.29
CA SER A 92 5.77 -12.90 17.65
C SER A 92 5.59 -13.04 16.13
N HIS A 93 4.35 -12.98 15.63
CA HIS A 93 4.10 -12.98 14.19
C HIS A 93 4.47 -11.64 13.55
N ILE A 94 4.20 -10.52 14.22
CA ILE A 94 4.63 -9.19 13.75
C ILE A 94 6.16 -9.14 13.69
N GLU A 95 6.83 -9.62 14.74
CA GLU A 95 8.28 -9.72 14.79
C GLU A 95 8.84 -10.57 13.64
N GLN A 96 8.23 -11.72 13.35
CA GLN A 96 8.61 -12.57 12.22
C GLN A 96 8.43 -11.85 10.88
N ILE A 97 7.32 -11.14 10.68
CA ILE A 97 7.06 -10.35 9.48
C ILE A 97 8.16 -9.28 9.30
N LEU A 98 8.48 -8.52 10.35
CA LEU A 98 9.51 -7.47 10.28
C LEU A 98 10.91 -8.05 10.03
N LYS A 99 11.26 -9.17 10.67
CA LYS A 99 12.53 -9.87 10.41
C LYS A 99 12.62 -10.36 8.97
N ASN A 100 11.52 -10.87 8.41
CA ASN A 100 11.44 -11.31 7.02
C ASN A 100 11.45 -10.14 6.02
N ALA A 101 10.94 -8.96 6.41
CA ALA A 101 10.97 -7.76 5.56
C ALA A 101 12.41 -7.41 5.15
N ARG A 102 13.38 -7.65 6.04
CA ARG A 102 14.81 -7.45 5.77
C ARG A 102 15.37 -8.37 4.68
N SER A 103 14.90 -9.61 4.59
CA SER A 103 15.35 -10.56 3.56
C SER A 103 14.62 -10.39 2.23
N HIS A 104 13.46 -9.73 2.25
CA HIS A 104 12.63 -9.44 1.08
C HIS A 104 12.70 -7.97 0.67
N LEU A 105 13.79 -7.27 1.03
CA LEU A 105 13.98 -5.89 0.63
C LEU A 105 13.91 -5.81 -0.89
N SER A 106 13.11 -4.85 -1.34
CA SER A 106 13.05 -4.48 -2.74
C SER A 106 14.46 -4.27 -3.30
N PRO A 107 14.71 -4.60 -4.58
CA PRO A 107 15.95 -4.17 -5.24
C PRO A 107 16.05 -2.63 -5.35
N HIS A 108 14.96 -1.90 -5.10
CA HIS A 108 14.97 -0.44 -5.03
C HIS A 108 15.59 0.05 -3.73
N SER A 109 16.24 1.22 -3.78
CA SER A 109 16.87 1.85 -2.62
C SER A 109 16.63 3.35 -2.57
N PHE A 110 16.50 3.90 -1.37
CA PHE A 110 16.44 5.35 -1.15
C PHE A 110 17.70 6.08 -1.61
N THR A 111 18.87 5.44 -1.59
CA THR A 111 20.13 6.06 -2.02
C THR A 111 20.17 6.34 -3.52
N GLN A 112 19.37 5.61 -4.31
CA GLN A 112 19.28 5.74 -5.77
C GLN A 112 17.98 6.42 -6.22
N MET A 113 17.22 6.98 -5.27
CA MET A 113 15.93 7.59 -5.55
C MET A 113 16.07 8.84 -6.41
N THR A 114 15.31 8.90 -7.50
CA THR A 114 15.21 10.10 -8.34
C THR A 114 14.32 11.16 -7.69
N ARG A 115 14.45 12.43 -8.11
CA ARG A 115 13.59 13.52 -7.63
C ARG A 115 12.10 13.22 -7.78
N LEU A 116 11.67 12.67 -8.92
CA LEU A 116 10.27 12.35 -9.17
C LEU A 116 9.74 11.21 -8.28
N GLN A 117 10.58 10.22 -7.95
CA GLN A 117 10.22 9.17 -7.00
C GLN A 117 10.10 9.73 -5.57
N ALA A 118 10.98 10.65 -5.19
CA ALA A 118 10.91 11.35 -3.91
C ALA A 118 9.64 12.20 -3.79
N GLU A 119 9.32 12.96 -4.84
CA GLU A 119 8.09 13.77 -4.92
C GLU A 119 6.84 12.88 -4.84
N GLN A 120 6.82 11.74 -5.54
CA GLN A 120 5.73 10.78 -5.47
C GLN A 120 5.56 10.17 -4.07
N LEU A 121 6.65 9.82 -3.40
CA LEU A 121 6.59 9.28 -2.04
C LEU A 121 6.15 10.33 -1.03
N HIS A 122 6.60 11.57 -1.20
CA HIS A 122 6.12 12.70 -0.40
C HIS A 122 4.61 12.94 -0.62
N GLU A 123 4.14 12.90 -1.86
CA GLU A 123 2.70 13.00 -2.19
C GLU A 123 1.90 11.88 -1.51
N LEU A 124 2.40 10.63 -1.54
CA LEU A 124 1.78 9.50 -0.85
C LEU A 124 1.60 9.79 0.65
N LEU A 125 2.67 10.20 1.33
CA LEU A 125 2.69 10.50 2.76
C LEU A 125 1.74 11.65 3.11
N VAL A 126 1.89 12.78 2.42
CA VAL A 126 1.04 13.96 2.67
C VAL A 126 -0.43 13.64 2.43
N THR A 127 -0.76 12.92 1.35
CA THR A 127 -2.14 12.56 1.05
C THR A 127 -2.71 11.63 2.10
N ALA A 128 -1.99 10.57 2.49
CA ALA A 128 -2.47 9.60 3.46
C ALA A 128 -2.73 10.24 4.83
N SER A 129 -1.78 11.03 5.34
CA SER A 129 -1.92 11.73 6.63
C SER A 129 -2.98 12.82 6.60
N THR A 130 -3.13 13.53 5.47
CA THR A 130 -4.18 14.55 5.31
C THR A 130 -5.56 13.91 5.34
N VAL A 131 -5.76 12.82 4.59
CA VAL A 131 -7.07 12.14 4.55
C VAL A 131 -7.39 11.48 5.88
N GLU A 132 -6.40 10.94 6.60
CA GLU A 132 -6.58 10.47 7.96
C GLU A 132 -7.12 11.58 8.89
N THR A 133 -6.46 12.75 8.87
CA THR A 133 -6.84 13.91 9.69
C THR A 133 -8.24 14.42 9.32
N LEU A 134 -8.54 14.52 8.03
CA LEU A 134 -9.86 14.95 7.55
C LEU A 134 -10.95 13.94 7.92
N SER A 135 -10.65 12.64 7.85
CA SER A 135 -11.60 11.58 8.22
C SER A 135 -12.00 11.71 9.69
N HIS A 136 -11.02 11.94 10.57
CA HIS A 136 -11.29 12.23 11.98
C HIS A 136 -12.22 13.45 12.15
N ALA A 137 -11.98 14.54 11.42
CA ALA A 137 -12.77 15.76 11.51
C ALA A 137 -14.24 15.60 11.07
N VAL A 138 -14.51 14.63 10.18
CA VAL A 138 -15.87 14.36 9.66
C VAL A 138 -16.50 13.09 10.23
N ASN A 139 -15.97 12.55 11.34
CA ASN A 139 -16.43 11.33 12.00
C ASN A 139 -16.40 10.07 11.11
N ILE A 140 -15.45 10.01 10.18
CA ILE A 140 -15.09 8.78 9.45
C ILE A 140 -13.91 8.13 10.17
N ASP A 141 -13.88 6.80 10.21
CA ASP A 141 -12.76 6.03 10.77
C ASP A 141 -11.42 6.47 10.13
N PRO A 142 -10.48 7.05 10.91
CA PRO A 142 -9.24 7.62 10.35
C PRO A 142 -8.36 6.59 9.64
N GLU A 143 -8.36 5.34 10.13
CA GLU A 143 -7.62 4.23 9.53
C GLU A 143 -8.13 3.87 8.13
N THR A 144 -9.45 3.95 7.93
CA THR A 144 -10.09 3.78 6.62
C THR A 144 -9.69 4.89 5.67
N GLY A 145 -9.68 6.14 6.15
CA GLY A 145 -9.20 7.30 5.39
C GLY A 145 -7.74 7.15 4.96
N TYR A 146 -6.86 6.87 5.92
CA TYR A 146 -5.43 6.65 5.69
C TYR A 146 -5.20 5.54 4.66
N THR A 147 -5.79 4.36 4.88
CA THR A 147 -5.59 3.19 4.01
C THR A 147 -6.12 3.46 2.60
N THR A 148 -7.30 4.08 2.48
CA THR A 148 -7.91 4.37 1.18
C THR A 148 -7.01 5.31 0.37
N ALA A 149 -6.52 6.38 1.00
CA ALA A 149 -5.59 7.32 0.38
C ALA A 149 -4.26 6.64 0.00
N LEU A 150 -3.72 5.80 0.89
CA LEU A 150 -2.51 5.03 0.67
C LEU A 150 -2.65 4.11 -0.56
N VAL A 151 -3.69 3.28 -0.61
CA VAL A 151 -3.95 2.34 -1.72
C VAL A 151 -4.22 3.09 -3.03
N ARG A 152 -4.93 4.22 -2.96
CA ARG A 152 -5.19 5.06 -4.13
C ARG A 152 -3.89 5.58 -4.76
N GLN A 153 -2.92 5.97 -3.94
CA GLN A 153 -1.62 6.46 -4.39
C GLN A 153 -0.62 5.33 -4.66
N LEU A 154 -0.84 4.14 -4.09
CA LEU A 154 0.04 2.96 -4.22
C LEU A 154 0.34 2.62 -5.68
N GLY A 155 -0.66 2.66 -6.56
CA GLY A 155 -0.47 2.38 -7.97
C GLY A 155 0.52 3.34 -8.64
N TYR A 156 0.43 4.63 -8.39
CA TYR A 156 1.38 5.61 -8.91
C TYR A 156 2.78 5.42 -8.33
N THR A 157 2.87 5.14 -7.03
CA THR A 157 4.14 4.84 -6.37
C THR A 157 4.81 3.62 -7.01
N LEU A 158 4.09 2.52 -7.20
CA LEU A 158 4.62 1.32 -7.84
C LEU A 158 5.09 1.59 -9.28
N ILE A 159 4.38 2.42 -10.04
CA ILE A 159 4.80 2.82 -11.38
C ILE A 159 6.05 3.71 -11.34
N ALA A 160 6.18 4.63 -10.38
CA ALA A 160 7.35 5.48 -10.22
C ALA A 160 8.64 4.67 -9.97
N TRP A 161 8.53 3.59 -9.20
CA TRP A 161 9.66 2.72 -8.88
C TRP A 161 9.95 1.69 -9.99
N ASN A 162 8.92 1.05 -10.55
CA ASN A 162 9.10 -0.05 -11.51
C ASN A 162 9.16 0.38 -12.98
N TYR A 163 8.63 1.56 -13.31
CA TYR A 163 8.63 2.12 -14.67
C TYR A 163 9.08 3.59 -14.67
N PRO A 164 10.26 3.93 -14.14
CA PRO A 164 10.68 5.32 -13.90
C PRO A 164 10.67 6.19 -15.16
N ARG A 165 11.03 5.62 -16.32
CA ARG A 165 10.99 6.34 -17.61
C ARG A 165 9.57 6.66 -18.07
N ILE A 166 8.61 5.78 -17.82
CA ILE A 166 7.20 6.02 -18.14
C ILE A 166 6.65 7.08 -17.20
N PHE A 167 6.94 6.95 -15.90
CA PHE A 167 6.55 7.93 -14.88
C PHE A 167 7.09 9.33 -15.22
N GLU A 168 8.38 9.45 -15.55
CA GLU A 168 8.99 10.71 -15.95
C GLU A 168 8.30 11.34 -17.18
N ARG A 169 8.04 10.55 -18.22
CA ARG A 169 7.31 11.02 -19.41
C ARG A 169 5.89 11.48 -19.07
N ALA A 170 5.21 10.75 -18.17
CA ALA A 170 3.88 11.12 -17.72
C ALA A 170 3.91 12.46 -16.97
N MET A 171 4.86 12.64 -16.03
CA MET A 171 4.96 13.87 -15.25
C MET A 171 5.31 15.10 -16.10
N LYS A 172 6.08 14.94 -17.19
CA LYS A 172 6.32 16.02 -18.16
C LYS A 172 5.04 16.51 -18.84
N ARG A 173 4.12 15.60 -19.17
CA ARG A 173 2.81 15.92 -19.77
C ARG A 173 1.84 16.52 -18.76
N VAL A 174 1.85 16.01 -17.52
CA VAL A 174 1.06 16.60 -16.44
C VAL A 174 1.51 18.04 -16.14
N ALA A 175 2.81 18.32 -16.22
CA ALA A 175 3.34 19.68 -16.05
C ALA A 175 2.86 20.66 -17.14
N THR A 176 2.42 20.18 -18.30
CA THR A 176 1.80 21.01 -19.36
C THR A 176 0.28 21.13 -19.22
N GLY A 177 -0.29 20.68 -18.10
CA GLY A 177 -1.72 20.81 -17.79
C GLY A 177 -2.58 19.62 -18.21
N GLU A 178 -1.98 18.51 -18.68
CA GLU A 178 -2.75 17.31 -19.02
C GLU A 178 -3.21 16.57 -17.75
N GLU A 179 -4.40 15.97 -17.81
CA GLU A 179 -4.95 15.21 -16.69
C GLU A 179 -4.14 13.93 -16.44
N ARG A 180 -3.67 13.76 -15.20
CA ARG A 180 -2.73 12.70 -14.79
C ARG A 180 -3.24 11.31 -15.14
N SER A 181 -4.48 10.97 -14.81
CA SER A 181 -5.04 9.63 -15.02
C SER A 181 -5.08 9.25 -16.50
N ARG A 182 -5.48 10.20 -17.36
CA ARG A 182 -5.51 10.08 -18.81
C ARG A 182 -4.11 9.86 -19.37
N VAL A 183 -3.13 10.67 -18.95
CA VAL A 183 -1.74 10.54 -19.42
C VAL A 183 -1.18 9.15 -19.11
N PHE A 184 -1.38 8.65 -17.88
CA PHE A 184 -0.93 7.30 -17.52
C PHE A 184 -1.66 6.21 -18.29
N TYR A 185 -2.99 6.34 -18.48
CA TYR A 185 -3.76 5.39 -19.29
C TYR A 185 -3.27 5.30 -20.72
N GLU A 186 -2.98 6.43 -21.37
CA GLU A 186 -2.43 6.47 -22.73
C GLU A 186 -1.03 5.84 -22.83
N LEU A 187 -0.18 6.01 -21.81
CA LEU A 187 1.19 5.48 -21.81
C LEU A 187 1.28 4.00 -21.42
N LEU A 188 0.45 3.53 -20.49
CA LEU A 188 0.49 2.18 -19.94
C LEU A 188 -0.55 1.24 -20.56
N GLY A 189 -1.65 1.79 -21.08
CA GLY A 189 -2.84 1.04 -21.48
C GLY A 189 -3.77 0.67 -20.33
N PHE A 190 -3.49 1.16 -19.11
CA PHE A 190 -4.31 0.97 -17.91
C PHE A 190 -4.10 2.13 -16.93
N SER A 191 -5.04 2.31 -16.00
CA SER A 191 -4.91 3.33 -14.96
C SER A 191 -4.09 2.81 -13.78
N PRO A 192 -3.14 3.59 -13.21
CA PRO A 192 -2.46 3.23 -11.97
C PRO A 192 -3.43 2.96 -10.81
N TYR A 193 -4.62 3.56 -10.80
CA TYR A 193 -5.65 3.23 -9.81
C TYR A 193 -6.07 1.76 -9.86
N LEU A 194 -6.22 1.19 -11.06
CA LEU A 194 -6.55 -0.22 -11.23
C LEU A 194 -5.46 -1.12 -10.62
N LEU A 195 -4.19 -0.74 -10.78
CA LEU A 195 -3.07 -1.45 -10.17
C LEU A 195 -3.19 -1.45 -8.64
N GLY A 196 -3.46 -0.28 -8.03
CA GLY A 196 -3.66 -0.16 -6.57
C GLY A 196 -4.85 -0.99 -6.07
N ILE A 197 -5.99 -0.95 -6.77
CA ILE A 197 -7.20 -1.72 -6.42
C ILE A 197 -6.96 -3.21 -6.50
N THR A 198 -6.31 -3.69 -7.57
CA THR A 198 -6.00 -5.12 -7.74
C THR A 198 -5.07 -5.59 -6.64
N THR A 199 -4.05 -4.82 -6.28
CA THR A 199 -3.16 -5.11 -5.15
C THR A 199 -3.92 -5.15 -3.82
N ALA A 200 -4.78 -4.18 -3.52
CA ALA A 200 -5.61 -4.21 -2.32
C ALA A 200 -6.62 -5.37 -2.30
N THR A 201 -7.09 -5.79 -3.47
CA THR A 201 -8.00 -6.93 -3.61
C THR A 201 -7.29 -8.24 -3.33
N GLU A 202 -6.06 -8.40 -3.80
CA GLU A 202 -5.18 -9.52 -3.46
C GLU A 202 -4.95 -9.63 -1.96
N TRP A 203 -4.77 -8.49 -1.28
CA TRP A 203 -4.63 -8.41 0.18
C TRP A 203 -5.96 -8.59 0.92
N GLN A 204 -7.06 -8.77 0.21
CA GLN A 204 -8.39 -9.01 0.79
C GLN A 204 -8.82 -7.91 1.77
N LEU A 205 -8.45 -6.66 1.49
CA LEU A 205 -8.87 -5.51 2.30
C LEU A 205 -10.40 -5.40 2.35
N GLY A 206 -10.91 -4.77 3.41
CA GLY A 206 -12.35 -4.65 3.68
C GLY A 206 -13.15 -4.01 2.53
N LEU A 207 -14.44 -4.34 2.47
CA LEU A 207 -15.35 -3.86 1.43
C LEU A 207 -15.43 -2.33 1.38
N GLU A 208 -15.31 -1.65 2.51
CA GLU A 208 -15.34 -0.19 2.60
C GLU A 208 -14.18 0.45 1.84
N ILE A 209 -12.97 -0.09 1.99
CA ILE A 209 -11.78 0.37 1.26
C ILE A 209 -11.97 0.13 -0.24
N LYS A 210 -12.45 -1.05 -0.63
CA LYS A 210 -12.72 -1.39 -2.03
C LYS A 210 -13.80 -0.47 -2.64
N ALA A 211 -14.90 -0.27 -1.94
CA ALA A 211 -15.98 0.62 -2.38
C ALA A 211 -15.51 2.07 -2.50
N SER A 212 -14.68 2.55 -1.56
CA SER A 212 -14.09 3.89 -1.61
C SER A 212 -13.12 4.08 -2.79
N LEU A 213 -12.59 2.98 -3.34
CA LEU A 213 -11.78 2.99 -4.55
C LEU A 213 -12.62 2.83 -5.84
N GLY A 214 -13.94 2.70 -5.73
CA GLY A 214 -14.85 2.57 -6.87
C GLY A 214 -15.16 1.13 -7.29
N ASP A 215 -14.92 0.12 -6.44
CA ASP A 215 -15.34 -1.25 -6.70
C ASP A 215 -16.88 -1.38 -6.61
N ASN A 216 -17.53 -1.50 -7.77
CA ASN A 216 -18.98 -1.64 -7.88
C ASN A 216 -19.53 -2.89 -7.18
N GLU A 217 -18.77 -3.99 -7.15
CA GLU A 217 -19.20 -5.22 -6.47
C GLU A 217 -19.20 -4.99 -4.95
N ALA A 218 -18.17 -4.34 -4.42
CA ALA A 218 -18.12 -3.96 -3.01
C ALA A 218 -19.23 -2.97 -2.65
N ILE A 219 -19.50 -1.98 -3.50
CA ILE A 219 -20.61 -1.01 -3.31
C ILE A 219 -21.95 -1.73 -3.24
N ASN A 220 -22.19 -2.69 -4.14
CA ASN A 220 -23.45 -3.44 -4.16
C ASN A 220 -23.62 -4.32 -2.92
N LYS A 221 -22.54 -4.97 -2.46
CA LYS A 221 -22.54 -5.81 -1.24
C LYS A 221 -22.77 -5.01 0.05
N ILE A 222 -22.33 -3.76 0.12
CA ILE A 222 -22.57 -2.90 1.29
C ILE A 222 -24.04 -2.43 1.35
N LYS A 223 -24.72 -2.34 0.19
CA LYS A 223 -26.12 -1.90 0.12
C LYS A 223 -27.15 -3.00 0.39
N SER A 224 -26.74 -4.27 0.29
CA SER A 224 -27.59 -5.46 0.51
C SER A 224 -27.54 -5.93 1.96
#